data_AF-A0A7W1NPW9-F1
#
_entry.id   AF-A0A7W1NPW9-F1
#
_cell.length_a   1.000
_cell.length_b   1.000
_cell.length_c   1.000
_cell.angle_alpha   90.00
_cell.angle_beta   90.00
_cell.angle_gamma   90.00
#
_symmetry.space_group_name_H-M   'P 1'
#
loop_
_entity.id
_entity.type
_entity.pdbx_description
1 polymer ?
#
loop_
_entity_poly.entity_id
_entity_poly.type
_entity_poly.pdbx_seq_one_letter_code
_entity_poly.pdbx_strand_id
1 'polypeptide(L)' 'MKIKAMTLQEAETFLKDGEHPFSAATIRRAIMDGKLRANLVRTAAPYYTVIEDDLLEWASDPDMHKTVHKTD' A
#
# COMPACT_ATOMS: atom_id res chain seq x y z
N MET A 1 -19.15 2.30 5.57
CA MET A 1 -17.83 1.75 5.93
C MET A 1 -17.04 2.81 6.69
N LYS A 2 -16.36 2.44 7.77
CA LYS A 2 -15.44 3.34 8.47
C LYS A 2 -14.15 3.36 7.66
N ILE A 3 -13.82 4.49 7.05
CA ILE A 3 -12.55 4.67 6.34
C ILE A 3 -11.45 4.69 7.40
N LYS A 4 -10.73 3.58 7.58
CA LYS A 4 -9.57 3.51 8.47
C LYS A 4 -8.32 3.87 7.67
N ALA A 5 -7.77 5.05 7.97
CA ALA A 5 -6.44 5.42 7.50
C ALA A 5 -5.39 4.82 8.45
N MET A 6 -4.35 4.22 7.89
CA MET A 6 -3.28 3.56 8.63
C MET A 6 -1.93 3.97 8.07
N THR A 7 -0.93 4.03 8.95
CA THR A 7 0.47 4.24 8.56
C THR A 7 1.00 3.04 7.79
N LEU A 8 2.14 3.19 7.09
CA LEU A 8 2.76 2.07 6.37
C LEU A 8 3.14 0.89 7.29
N GLN A 9 3.47 1.18 8.55
CA GLN A 9 3.82 0.15 9.53
C GLN A 9 2.58 -0.62 10.00
N GLU A 10 1.48 0.07 10.25
CA GLU A 10 0.19 -0.56 10.55
C GLU A 10 -0.34 -1.36 9.36
N ALA A 11 -0.18 -0.85 8.14
CA ALA A 11 -0.53 -1.54 6.90
C ALA A 11 0.25 -2.85 6.72
N GLU A 12 1.56 -2.84 6.99
CA GLU A 12 2.37 -4.05 6.97
C GLU A 12 1.89 -5.10 7.99
N THR A 13 1.62 -4.69 9.24
CA THR A 13 1.10 -5.60 10.26
C THR A 13 -0.27 -6.16 9.85
N PHE A 14 -1.16 -5.30 9.36
CA PHE A 14 -2.50 -5.69 8.93
C PHE A 14 -2.45 -6.71 7.79
N LEU A 15 -1.59 -6.49 6.79
CA LEU A 15 -1.46 -7.38 5.65
C LEU A 15 -0.76 -8.71 5.99
N LYS A 16 0.19 -8.70 6.94
CA LYS A 16 0.79 -9.94 7.48
C LYS A 16 -0.23 -10.85 8.16
N ASP A 17 -1.23 -10.28 8.82
CA ASP A 17 -2.29 -11.04 9.48
C ASP A 17 -3.35 -11.57 8.48
N GLY A 18 -3.46 -10.96 7.29
CA GLY A 18 -4.52 -11.19 6.30
C GLY A 18 -4.12 -11.96 5.04
N GLU A 19 -3.08 -12.79 5.07
CA GLU A 19 -2.57 -13.62 3.93
C GLU A 19 -1.76 -12.89 2.84
N HIS A 20 -1.46 -11.60 3.00
CA HIS A 20 -0.68 -10.82 2.04
C HIS A 20 0.59 -10.26 2.69
N PRO A 21 1.72 -11.00 2.82
CA PRO A 21 2.88 -10.56 3.59
C PRO A 21 3.72 -9.47 2.89
N PHE A 22 3.12 -8.34 2.52
CA PHE A 22 3.79 -7.20 1.93
C PHE A 22 4.45 -6.33 3.00
N SER A 23 5.75 -6.08 2.82
CA SER A 23 6.51 -5.18 3.69
C SER A 23 6.09 -3.72 3.52
N ALA A 24 6.34 -2.88 4.53
CA ALA A 24 6.16 -1.42 4.39
C ALA A 24 6.94 -0.82 3.21
N ALA A 25 8.09 -1.42 2.85
CA ALA A 25 8.86 -1.01 1.68
C ALA A 25 8.13 -1.29 0.36
N THR A 26 7.47 -2.45 0.24
CA THR A 26 6.66 -2.82 -0.93
C THR A 26 5.45 -1.90 -1.07
N ILE A 27 4.76 -1.64 0.04
CA ILE A 27 3.60 -0.73 0.10
C ILE A 27 4.05 0.69 -0.30
N ARG A 28 5.18 1.17 0.24
CA ARG A 28 5.77 2.45 -0.14
C ARG A 28 6.08 2.51 -1.63
N ARG A 29 6.63 1.42 -2.20
CA ARG A 29 6.93 1.36 -3.62
C ARG A 29 5.67 1.45 -4.48
N ALA A 30 4.60 0.76 -4.10
CA ALA A 30 3.31 0.85 -4.79
C ALA A 30 2.73 2.27 -4.78
N ILE A 31 2.88 3.00 -3.67
CA ILE A 31 2.48 4.42 -3.59
C ILE A 31 3.31 5.27 -4.55
N MET A 32 4.63 5.09 -4.57
CA MET A 32 5.53 5.84 -5.45
C MET A 32 5.29 5.53 -6.93
N ASP A 33 4.93 4.30 -7.26
CA ASP A 33 4.58 3.85 -8.61
C ASP A 33 3.13 4.25 -9.00
N GLY A 34 2.39 4.93 -8.12
CA GLY A 34 1.01 5.38 -8.36
C GLY A 34 -0.04 4.26 -8.37
N LYS A 35 0.35 3.06 -7.93
CA LYS A 35 -0.50 1.85 -7.89
C LYS A 35 -1.35 1.77 -6.63
N LEU A 36 -0.93 2.43 -5.55
CA LEU A 36 -1.66 2.47 -4.28
C LEU A 36 -1.92 3.92 -3.89
N ARG A 37 -3.18 4.23 -3.57
CA ARG A 37 -3.56 5.56 -3.08
C ARG A 37 -3.07 5.77 -1.65
N ALA A 38 -2.48 6.94 -1.41
CA ALA A 38 -2.02 7.34 -0.09
C ALA A 38 -2.19 8.84 0.12
N ASN A 39 -2.37 9.22 1.38
CA ASN A 39 -2.38 10.60 1.81
C ASN A 39 -1.02 10.97 2.39
N LEU A 40 -0.41 12.04 1.86
CA LEU A 40 0.81 12.61 2.42
C LEU A 40 0.45 13.53 3.60
N VAL A 41 0.83 13.13 4.81
CA VAL A 41 0.66 13.93 6.01
C VAL A 41 1.90 14.81 6.18
N ARG A 42 1.72 16.12 6.00
CA ARG A 42 2.81 17.13 6.08
C ARG A 42 2.94 17.67 7.51
N THR A 43 3.59 16.91 8.38
CA THR A 43 4.01 17.35 9.73
C THR A 43 5.52 17.66 9.75
N ALA A 44 6.10 17.89 10.93
CA ALA A 44 7.54 18.07 11.10
C ALA A 44 8.38 16.91 10.53
N ALA A 45 7.82 15.70 10.49
CA ALA A 45 8.39 14.54 9.81
C ALA A 45 7.31 13.95 8.87
N PRO A 46 7.32 14.27 7.57
CA PRO A 46 6.27 13.84 6.65
C PRO A 46 6.18 12.32 6.53
N TYR A 47 4.96 11.79 6.48
CA TYR A 47 4.71 10.36 6.31
C TYR A 47 3.47 10.10 5.45
N TYR A 48 3.36 8.88 4.92
CA TYR A 48 2.21 8.43 4.15
C TYR A 48 1.24 7.64 5.02
N THR A 49 -0.05 7.85 4.80
CA THR A 49 -1.11 6.97 5.27
C THR A 49 -1.88 6.38 4.11
N VAL A 50 -2.30 5.13 4.24
CA VAL A 50 -3.10 4.40 3.24
C VAL A 50 -4.47 4.11 3.83
N ILE A 51 -5.48 3.96 2.98
CA ILE A 51 -6.82 3.57 3.39
C ILE A 51 -6.91 2.04 3.35
N GLU A 52 -7.55 1.43 4.35
CA GLU A 52 -7.71 -0.03 4.45
C GLU A 52 -8.30 -0.66 3.18
N ASP A 53 -9.39 -0.10 2.66
CA ASP A 53 -10.05 -0.61 1.45
C ASP A 53 -9.13 -0.55 0.22
N ASP A 54 -8.46 0.60 -0.02
CA ASP A 54 -7.51 0.75 -1.13
C ASP A 54 -6.31 -0.20 -0.98
N LEU A 55 -5.85 -0.43 0.25
CA LEU A 55 -4.74 -1.33 0.56
C LEU A 55 -5.12 -2.79 0.29
N LEU A 56 -6.32 -3.21 0.68
CA LEU A 56 -6.84 -4.55 0.44
C LEU A 56 -7.12 -4.79 -1.06
N GLU A 57 -7.69 -3.81 -1.75
CA GLU A 57 -7.91 -3.88 -3.20
C GLU A 57 -6.58 -4.05 -3.94
N TRP A 58 -5.57 -3.22 -3.60
CA TRP A 58 -4.23 -3.36 -4.16
C TRP A 58 -3.58 -4.71 -3.82
N ALA A 59 -3.67 -5.17 -2.57
CA ALA A 59 -3.03 -6.41 -2.13
C ALA A 59 -3.68 -7.67 -2.73
N SER A 60 -4.98 -7.61 -3.03
CA SER A 60 -5.74 -8.70 -3.61
C SER A 60 -5.63 -8.77 -5.14
N ASP A 61 -5.08 -7.74 -5.78
CA ASP A 61 -4.95 -7.66 -7.23
C ASP A 61 -3.56 -8.13 -7.71
N PRO A 62 -3.43 -9.38 -8.21
CA PRO A 62 -2.17 -9.91 -8.70
C PRO A 62 -1.61 -9.13 -9.90
N ASP A 63 -2.43 -8.47 -10.71
CA ASP A 63 -1.97 -7.67 -11.85
C ASP A 63 -1.27 -6.38 -11.42
N MET A 64 -1.66 -5.80 -10.26
CA MET A 64 -0.93 -4.66 -9.69
C MET A 64 0.50 -5.01 -9.26
N HIS A 65 0.77 -6.29 -8.99
CA HIS A 65 2.08 -6.80 -8.57
C HIS A 65 2.94 -7.35 -9.72
N LYS A 66 2.38 -7.58 -10.90
CA LYS A 66 3.16 -8.04 -12.06
C LYS A 66 4.10 -6.94 -12.54
N THR A 67 5.38 -7.28 -12.69
CA THR A 67 6.33 -6.46 -13.45
C THR A 67 5.97 -6.61 -14.92
N VAL A 68 5.51 -5.52 -15.55
CA VAL A 68 5.25 -5.48 -16.98
C VAL A 68 6.57 -5.81 -17.68
N HIS A 69 6.75 -7.08 -18.07
CA HIS A 69 7.81 -7.44 -19.00
C HIS A 69 7.38 -6.83 -20.33
N LYS A 70 8.00 -5.70 -20.68
CA LYS A 70 7.98 -5.25 -22.07
C LYS A 70 8.71 -6.33 -22.86
N THR A 71 7.96 -7.19 -23.53
CA THR A 71 8.48 -7.97 -24.63
C THR A 71 8.77 -6.96 -25.75
N ASP A 72 10.06 -6.75 -26.02
CA ASP A 72 10.55 -6.07 -27.21
C ASP A 72 10.23 -6.91 -28.46
#